data_AF-A0A396H8T6-F1
#
_entry.id   AF-A0A396H8T6-F1
#
_cell.length_a   1.000
_cell.length_b   1.000
_cell.length_c   1.000
_cell.angle_alpha   90.00
_cell.angle_beta   90.00
_cell.angle_gamma   90.00
#
_symmetry.space_group_name_H-M   'P 1'
#
loop_
_entity.id
_entity.type
_entity.pdbx_description
1 polymer ?
#
loop_
_entity_poly.entity_id
_entity_poly.type
_entity_poly.pdbx_seq_one_letter_code
_entity_poly.pdbx_strand_id
1 'polypeptide(L)'
;MLTETVGPDHIAKVVSRWTGTPVTRLVQNDKERLVGLGDKLHSRVVGQDQAVKVFAGAVVRSRVGLRRPQKPTGPFLFLGPNSVGKTELAKALAQ
;
A
#
# COMPACT_ATOMS: atom_id res chain seq x y z
N MET A 1 9.19 28.15 -18.78
CA MET A 1 10.66 28.11 -18.63
C MET A 1 11.07 26.65 -18.62
N LEU A 2 11.90 26.23 -19.57
CA LEU A 2 12.54 24.91 -19.56
C LEU A 2 13.75 25.01 -18.63
N THR A 3 13.68 24.37 -17.47
CA THR A 3 14.84 24.19 -16.59
C THR A 3 15.75 23.11 -17.20
N GLU A 4 17.04 23.43 -17.40
CA GLU A 4 18.05 22.48 -17.89
C GLU A 4 18.35 21.34 -16.91
N THR A 5 17.91 21.46 -15.65
CA THR A 5 18.15 20.46 -14.62
C THR A 5 16.96 19.51 -14.46
N VAL A 6 17.22 18.21 -14.61
CA VAL A 6 16.24 17.16 -14.30
C VAL A 6 16.19 16.97 -12.78
N GLY A 7 15.00 17.06 -12.21
CA GLY A 7 14.75 16.92 -10.78
C GLY A 7 13.77 15.78 -10.49
N PRO A 8 13.59 15.41 -9.21
CA PRO A 8 12.73 14.29 -8.81
C PRO A 8 11.30 14.40 -9.35
N ASP A 9 10.73 15.61 -9.39
CA ASP A 9 9.38 15.85 -9.89
C ASP A 9 9.23 15.59 -11.40
N HIS A 10 10.29 15.87 -12.17
CA HIS A 10 10.33 15.58 -13.61
C HIS A 10 10.30 14.07 -13.85
N ILE A 11 11.09 13.30 -13.07
CA ILE A 11 11.11 11.83 -13.13
C ILE A 11 9.76 11.24 -12.71
N ALA A 12 9.20 11.73 -11.60
CA ALA A 12 7.93 11.23 -11.08
C ALA A 12 6.77 11.46 -12.06
N LYS A 13 6.75 12.59 -12.79
CA LYS A 13 5.76 12.85 -13.86
C LYS A 13 5.83 11.83 -14.99
N VAL A 14 7.03 11.46 -15.44
CA VAL A 14 7.21 10.48 -16.52
C VAL A 14 6.77 9.09 -16.07
N VAL A 15 7.25 8.65 -14.90
CA VAL A 15 6.88 7.34 -14.31
C VAL A 15 5.38 7.25 -14.05
N SER A 16 4.76 8.32 -13.56
CA SER A 16 3.32 8.41 -13.35
C SER A 16 2.54 8.23 -14.65
N ARG A 17 2.97 8.88 -15.74
CA ARG A 17 2.32 8.77 -17.05
C ARG A 17 2.41 7.37 -17.64
N TRP A 18 3.51 6.65 -17.41
CA TRP A 18 3.68 5.27 -17.90
C TRP A 18 2.97 4.22 -17.05
N THR A 19 2.92 4.42 -15.73
CA THR A 19 2.39 3.41 -14.78
C THR A 19 0.95 3.67 -14.36
N GLY A 20 0.41 4.86 -14.63
CA GLY A 20 -0.88 5.33 -14.10
C GLY A 20 -0.87 5.61 -12.59
N THR A 21 0.28 5.50 -11.90
CA THR A 21 0.38 5.76 -10.46
C THR A 21 0.48 7.26 -10.21
N PRO A 22 -0.39 7.90 -9.40
CA PRO A 22 -0.33 9.33 -9.14
C PRO A 22 1.02 9.80 -8.57
N VAL A 23 1.52 10.95 -9.03
CA VAL A 23 2.79 11.55 -8.56
C VAL A 23 2.81 11.74 -7.04
N THR A 24 1.68 12.13 -6.44
CA THR A 24 1.55 12.27 -4.98
C THR A 24 1.82 10.95 -4.23
N ARG A 25 1.52 9.79 -4.85
CA ARG A 25 1.87 8.47 -4.30
C ARG A 25 3.35 8.12 -4.50
N LEU A 26 4.02 8.70 -5.50
CA LEU A 26 5.45 8.50 -5.76
C LEU A 26 6.35 9.34 -4.84
N VAL A 27 5.88 10.51 -4.41
CA VAL A 27 6.66 11.49 -3.63
C VAL A 27 6.43 11.37 -2.11
N GLN A 28 5.36 10.70 -1.67
CA GLN A 28 5.06 10.55 -0.24
C GLN A 28 6.10 9.68 0.49
N ASN A 29 6.50 10.09 1.70
CA ASN A 29 7.43 9.36 2.54
C ASN A 29 6.81 8.02 2.99
N ASP A 30 7.13 6.96 2.24
CA ASP A 30 6.57 5.61 2.43
C ASP A 30 6.74 5.10 3.88
N LYS A 31 7.79 5.56 4.57
CA LYS A 31 8.11 5.15 5.94
C LYS A 31 7.02 5.53 6.95
N GLU A 32 6.52 6.76 6.90
CA GLU A 32 5.49 7.24 7.85
C GLU A 32 4.15 6.53 7.65
N ARG A 33 3.82 6.20 6.39
CA ARG A 33 2.62 5.42 6.08
C ARG A 33 2.68 4.00 6.62
N LEU A 34 3.87 3.39 6.65
CA LEU A 34 4.05 2.02 7.10
C LEU A 34 4.00 1.88 8.62
N VAL A 35 4.56 2.85 9.36
CA VAL A 35 4.55 2.81 10.83
C VAL A 35 3.12 2.77 11.39
N GLY A 36 2.20 3.55 10.82
CA GLY A 36 0.80 3.60 11.25
C GLY A 36 -0.17 2.74 10.44
N LEU A 37 0.32 1.79 9.62
CA LEU A 37 -0.56 1.03 8.71
C LEU A 37 -1.58 0.17 9.47
N GLY A 38 -1.16 -0.50 10.54
CA GLY A 38 -2.05 -1.34 11.35
C GLY A 38 -3.19 -0.52 11.95
N ASP A 39 -2.85 0.60 12.60
CA ASP A 39 -3.84 1.47 13.26
C ASP A 39 -4.83 2.07 12.26
N LYS A 40 -4.36 2.44 11.06
CA LYS A 40 -5.23 2.93 9.97
C LYS A 40 -6.19 1.86 9.45
N LEU A 41 -5.79 0.60 9.47
CA LEU A 41 -6.68 -0.50 9.10
C LEU A 41 -7.69 -0.79 10.22
N HIS A 42 -7.25 -0.76 11.48
CA HIS A 42 -8.12 -0.96 12.65
C HIS A 42 -9.15 0.16 12.83
N SER A 43 -8.87 1.40 12.42
CA SER A 43 -9.85 2.48 12.47
C SER A 43 -11.04 2.27 11.52
N ARG A 44 -10.93 1.34 10.56
CA ARG A 44 -11.98 1.02 9.58
C ARG A 44 -12.53 -0.39 9.72
N VAL A 45 -11.71 -1.34 10.16
CA VAL A 45 -12.07 -2.76 10.26
C VAL A 45 -12.07 -3.16 11.72
N VAL A 46 -13.27 -3.41 12.25
CA VAL A 46 -13.49 -3.80 13.64
C VAL A 46 -13.50 -5.33 13.78
N GLY A 47 -12.78 -5.86 14.78
CA GLY A 47 -12.82 -7.27 15.19
C GLY A 47 -12.01 -8.27 14.35
N GLN A 48 -11.41 -7.84 13.24
CA GLN A 48 -10.61 -8.70 12.34
C GLN A 48 -9.10 -8.61 12.61
N ASP A 49 -8.69 -8.62 13.89
CA ASP A 49 -7.33 -8.25 14.29
C ASP A 49 -6.24 -9.13 13.68
N GLN A 50 -6.50 -10.45 13.59
CA GLN A 50 -5.58 -11.38 12.95
C GLN A 50 -5.41 -11.05 11.46
N ALA A 51 -6.51 -10.76 10.75
CA ALA A 51 -6.47 -10.45 9.33
C ALA A 51 -5.71 -9.13 9.09
N VAL A 52 -5.98 -8.10 9.90
CA VAL A 52 -5.28 -6.81 9.84
C VAL A 52 -3.78 -7.00 10.08
N LYS A 53 -3.38 -7.74 11.12
CA LYS A 53 -1.97 -8.02 11.44
C LYS A 53 -1.24 -8.73 10.30
N VAL A 54 -1.86 -9.77 9.73
CA VAL A 54 -1.29 -10.55 8.61
C VAL A 54 -1.14 -9.67 7.37
N PHE A 55 -2.14 -8.86 7.05
CA PHE A 55 -2.10 -7.92 5.92
C PHE A 55 -1.03 -6.85 6.10
N ALA A 56 -1.03 -6.14 7.22
CA ALA A 56 -0.07 -5.09 7.51
C ALA A 56 1.36 -5.63 7.44
N GLY A 57 1.61 -6.79 8.04
CA GLY A 57 2.92 -7.44 7.98
C GLY A 57 3.37 -7.79 6.56
N ALA A 58 2.48 -8.25 5.69
CA ALA A 58 2.84 -8.55 4.30
C ALA A 58 3.20 -7.29 3.50
N VAL A 59 2.46 -6.20 3.70
CA VAL A 59 2.74 -4.91 3.06
C VAL A 59 4.09 -4.37 3.53
N VAL A 60 4.36 -4.40 4.84
CA VAL A 60 5.64 -3.98 5.41
C VAL A 60 6.78 -4.80 4.82
N ARG A 61 6.70 -6.14 4.84
CA ARG A 61 7.73 -7.02 4.25
C ARG A 61 8.00 -6.72 2.78
N SER A 62 6.98 -6.42 2.00
CA SER A 62 7.11 -6.07 0.58
C SER A 62 7.85 -4.74 0.39
N ARG A 63 7.58 -3.76 1.25
CA ARG A 63 8.20 -2.43 1.18
C ARG A 63 9.64 -2.40 1.68
N VAL A 64 10.00 -3.24 2.66
CA VAL A 64 11.38 -3.35 3.16
C VAL A 64 12.24 -4.34 2.36
N GLY A 65 11.75 -4.83 1.22
CA GLY A 65 12.51 -5.73 0.35
C GLY A 65 12.68 -7.16 0.88
N LEU A 66 11.95 -7.55 1.94
CA LEU A 66 12.00 -8.89 2.52
C LEU A 66 11.08 -9.90 1.80
N ARG A 67 10.44 -9.48 0.71
CA ARG A 67 9.57 -10.32 -0.13
C ARG A 67 10.38 -10.93 -1.27
N ARG A 68 9.99 -12.14 -1.69
CA ARG A 68 10.52 -12.77 -2.91
C ARG A 68 10.18 -11.92 -4.16
N PRO A 69 11.16 -11.47 -4.96
CA PRO A 69 10.95 -10.54 -6.08
C PRO A 69 9.91 -11.00 -7.11
N GLN A 70 9.84 -12.31 -7.36
CA GLN A 70 8.99 -12.91 -8.41
C GLN A 70 7.60 -13.35 -7.93
N LYS A 71 7.27 -13.21 -6.64
CA LYS A 71 5.97 -13.65 -6.08
C LYS A 71 5.14 -12.46 -5.65
N PRO A 72 3.80 -12.44 -5.73
CA PRO A 72 2.94 -11.34 -5.25
C PRO A 72 3.21 -10.91 -3.78
N THR A 73 2.85 -9.67 -3.42
CA THR A 73 3.07 -9.10 -2.07
C THR A 73 2.48 -9.97 -0.96
N GLY A 74 1.29 -10.49 -1.21
CA GLY A 74 0.62 -11.46 -0.38
C GLY A 74 -0.58 -11.98 -1.15
N PRO A 75 -0.60 -13.26 -1.53
CA PRO A 75 -1.85 -13.88 -1.95
C PRO A 75 -2.70 -14.10 -0.69
N PHE A 76 -3.92 -13.57 -0.70
CA PHE A 76 -4.84 -13.68 0.43
C PHE A 76 -6.16 -14.29 -0.02
N LEU A 77 -6.70 -15.18 0.81
CA LEU A 77 -8.02 -15.78 0.65
C LEU A 77 -8.85 -15.50 1.91
N PHE A 78 -10.00 -14.85 1.75
CA PHE A 78 -10.86 -14.47 2.87
C PHE A 78 -12.06 -15.41 2.99
N LEU A 79 -12.03 -16.30 3.99
CA LEU A 79 -13.12 -17.23 4.30
C LEU A 79 -13.95 -16.73 5.47
N GLY A 80 -15.23 -17.13 5.55
CA GLY A 80 -16.17 -16.71 6.60
C GLY A 80 -17.52 -16.18 6.07
N PRO A 81 -18.43 -15.77 6.94
CA PRO A 81 -19.75 -15.26 6.57
C PRO A 81 -19.69 -13.89 5.88
N ASN A 82 -20.80 -13.48 5.27
CA ASN A 82 -20.94 -12.17 4.62
C ASN A 82 -20.94 -11.04 5.66
N SER A 83 -20.60 -9.82 5.22
CA SER A 83 -20.70 -8.59 6.01
C SER A 83 -19.80 -8.46 7.24
N VAL A 84 -18.77 -9.31 7.38
CA VAL A 84 -17.80 -9.24 8.50
C VAL A 84 -16.55 -8.39 8.24
N GLY A 85 -16.55 -7.58 7.18
CA GLY A 85 -15.45 -6.66 6.88
C GLY A 85 -14.36 -7.17 5.94
N LYS A 86 -14.52 -8.34 5.31
CA LYS A 86 -13.55 -8.88 4.32
C LYS A 86 -13.26 -7.92 3.17
N THR A 87 -14.31 -7.41 2.54
CA THR A 87 -14.20 -6.43 1.44
C THR A 87 -13.70 -5.08 1.94
N GLU A 88 -14.06 -4.71 3.17
CA GLU A 88 -13.64 -3.45 3.76
C GLU A 88 -12.14 -3.42 4.01
N LEU A 89 -11.55 -4.55 4.44
CA LEU A 89 -10.10 -4.67 4.60
C LEU A 89 -9.35 -4.46 3.26
N ALA A 90 -9.88 -4.99 2.16
CA ALA A 90 -9.31 -4.75 0.83
C ALA A 90 -9.43 -3.28 0.38
N LYS A 91 -10.59 -2.65 0.63
CA LYS A 91 -10.82 -1.24 0.33
C LYS A 91 -9.94 -0.30 1.15
N ALA A 92 -9.76 -0.60 2.43
CA ALA A 92 -8.96 0.21 3.36
C ALA A 92 -7.48 0.28 2.95
N LEU A 93 -6.95 -0.77 2.32
CA LEU A 93 -5.58 -0.80 1.80
C LEU A 93 -5.41 0.01 0.50
N ALA A 94 -6.44 0.07 -0.34
CA ALA A 94 -6.34 0.68 -1.67
C ALA A 94 -6.30 2.22 -1.64
N GLN A 95 -6.75 2.83 -0.54
CA GLN A 95 -6.82 4.29 -0.35
C GLN A 95 -5.48 4.83 0.15
#